data_AF-U5W195-F1
#
_entry.id   AF-U5W195-F1
#
_cell.length_a   1.000
_cell.length_b   1.000
_cell.length_c   1.000
_cell.angle_alpha   90.00
_cell.angle_beta   90.00
_cell.angle_gamma   90.00
#
_symmetry.space_group_name_H-M   'P 1'
#
loop_
_entity.id
_entity.type
_entity.pdbx_description
1 polymer ?
#
loop_
_entity_poly.entity_id
_entity_poly.type
_entity_poly.pdbx_seq_one_letter_code
_entity_poly.pdbx_strand_id
1 'polypeptide(L)'
;MPKVTRRFALWQADLDGGVCAVPEESVETLRDRDRVELILEHRTHGLTATRQVFESSLQEDVEWQFGDVAWPADVRPGVLVTVSWQSAKDELVVRTTPLDEPVRVDGVDYFHEYDPRVVTREFDAGTSNRGQVLHAVRKLGRVFEDGSAVLPESGLAAHCGLGRGAKGTFLLKNALDQLIREGYLTRVPGSVDKAGYPSYPAVEGQKPADMLFYAPLVEPAPYPGEDDDGTDRREHWVNGFVRKLPPGAHPSETQVSLHERAEETEGPLAPGYTFVKKHHRTG
;
A
#
# COMPACT_ATOMS: atom_id res chain seq x y z
N MET A 1 -10.97 -2.81 34.19
CA MET A 1 -9.82 -3.61 33.71
C MET A 1 -9.42 -3.09 32.35
N PRO A 2 -8.12 -2.87 32.08
CA PRO A 2 -7.70 -2.27 30.82
C PRO A 2 -7.87 -3.28 29.68
N LYS A 3 -8.65 -2.90 28.67
CA LYS A 3 -8.59 -3.50 27.34
C LYS A 3 -7.43 -2.83 26.62
N VAL A 4 -6.46 -3.59 26.16
CA VAL A 4 -5.36 -3.07 25.33
C VAL A 4 -5.63 -3.46 23.88
N THR A 5 -5.19 -2.64 22.94
CA THR A 5 -5.48 -2.83 21.52
C THR A 5 -4.33 -2.32 20.68
N ARG A 6 -3.93 -3.13 19.69
CA ARG A 6 -2.95 -2.78 18.67
C ARG A 6 -3.60 -2.94 17.30
N ARG A 7 -3.38 -1.98 16.40
CA ARG A 7 -3.84 -2.06 15.01
C ARG A 7 -2.63 -1.93 14.08
N PHE A 8 -2.51 -2.83 13.13
CA PHE A 8 -1.40 -2.86 12.17
C PHE A 8 -1.84 -3.51 10.86
N ALA A 9 -1.04 -3.31 9.82
CA ALA A 9 -1.24 -3.95 8.51
C ALA A 9 -0.39 -5.22 8.42
N LEU A 10 -0.96 -6.28 7.86
CA LEU A 10 -0.25 -7.53 7.62
C LEU A 10 0.72 -7.39 6.43
N TRP A 11 1.96 -7.83 6.62
CA TRP A 11 2.96 -7.98 5.57
C TRP A 11 2.90 -9.41 5.00
N GLN A 12 3.49 -9.64 3.82
CA GLN A 12 3.55 -10.98 3.25
C GLN A 12 4.22 -11.99 4.20
N ALA A 13 5.26 -11.56 4.94
CA ALA A 13 5.93 -12.38 5.93
C ALA A 13 5.00 -12.80 7.10
N ASP A 14 4.05 -11.95 7.50
CA ASP A 14 3.08 -12.29 8.55
C ASP A 14 2.12 -13.39 8.08
N LEU A 15 1.72 -13.31 6.80
CA LEU A 15 0.85 -14.28 6.17
C LEU A 15 1.55 -15.63 5.98
N ASP A 16 2.75 -15.61 5.41
CA ASP A 16 3.55 -16.81 5.13
C ASP A 16 4.02 -17.50 6.42
N GLY A 17 4.38 -16.71 7.44
CA GLY A 17 4.81 -17.20 8.74
C GLY A 17 3.66 -17.62 9.66
N GLY A 18 2.42 -17.26 9.33
CA GLY A 18 1.27 -17.47 10.21
C GLY A 18 1.45 -16.77 11.56
N VAL A 19 1.97 -15.53 11.54
CA VAL A 19 2.27 -14.78 12.76
C VAL A 19 1.37 -13.57 12.93
N CYS A 20 1.13 -13.18 14.19
CA CYS A 20 0.31 -12.03 14.54
C CYS A 20 0.97 -11.23 15.67
N ALA A 21 1.36 -9.99 15.39
CA ALA A 21 1.96 -9.11 16.38
C ALA A 21 1.02 -8.85 17.58
N VAL A 22 1.63 -8.72 18.77
CA VAL A 22 0.92 -8.59 20.05
C VAL A 22 0.90 -7.13 20.53
N PRO A 23 -0.15 -6.68 21.26
CA PRO A 23 -0.09 -5.42 22.00
C PRO A 23 1.00 -5.51 23.09
N GLU A 24 2.00 -4.63 23.04
CA GLU A 24 3.17 -4.65 23.93
C GLU A 24 2.78 -4.71 25.41
N GLU A 25 1.72 -4.01 25.79
CA GLU A 25 1.24 -3.93 27.17
C GLU A 25 0.67 -5.26 27.70
N SER A 26 0.39 -6.23 26.82
CA SER A 26 -0.06 -7.56 27.21
C SER A 26 1.08 -8.57 27.40
N VAL A 27 2.28 -8.29 26.88
CA VAL A 27 3.42 -9.23 26.87
C VAL A 27 3.81 -9.67 28.27
N GLU A 28 3.99 -8.74 29.21
CA GLU A 28 4.38 -9.06 30.59
C GLU A 28 3.40 -10.03 31.28
N THR A 29 2.12 -10.02 30.90
CA THR A 29 1.13 -10.94 31.47
C THR A 29 1.05 -12.26 30.71
N LEU A 30 1.40 -12.26 29.42
CA LEU A 30 1.24 -13.41 28.54
C LEU A 30 2.51 -14.26 28.41
N ARG A 31 3.69 -13.70 28.67
CA ARG A 31 4.99 -14.37 28.45
C ARG A 31 5.22 -15.64 29.26
N ASP A 32 4.62 -15.73 30.45
CA ASP A 32 4.79 -16.88 31.35
C ASP A 32 3.74 -17.97 31.09
N ARG A 33 2.93 -17.81 30.03
CA ARG A 33 1.89 -18.76 29.66
C ARG A 33 2.36 -19.67 28.55
N ASP A 34 2.14 -20.97 28.75
CA ASP A 34 2.45 -21.98 27.75
C ASP A 34 1.57 -21.83 26.50
N ARG A 35 0.28 -21.48 26.69
CA ARG A 35 -0.71 -21.30 25.62
C ARG A 35 -1.66 -20.15 25.94
N VAL A 36 -2.04 -19.42 24.90
CA VAL A 36 -3.03 -18.34 24.91
C VAL A 36 -4.05 -18.63 23.81
N GLU A 37 -5.33 -18.49 24.13
CA GLU A 37 -6.38 -18.61 23.14
C GLU A 37 -6.41 -17.36 22.25
N LEU A 38 -6.11 -17.56 20.96
CA LEU A 38 -6.21 -16.54 19.93
C LEU A 38 -7.48 -16.78 19.12
N ILE A 39 -8.34 -15.77 19.05
CA ILE A 39 -9.61 -15.81 18.36
C ILE A 39 -9.53 -14.88 17.16
N LEU A 40 -9.62 -15.44 15.96
CA LEU A 40 -9.73 -14.67 14.73
C LEU A 40 -11.21 -14.49 14.36
N GLU A 41 -11.66 -13.24 14.38
CA GLU A 41 -12.96 -12.81 13.88
C GLU A 41 -12.78 -12.15 12.51
N HIS A 42 -13.35 -12.77 11.48
CA HIS A 42 -13.16 -12.37 10.10
C HIS A 42 -14.48 -12.49 9.34
N ARG A 43 -14.60 -11.84 8.17
CA ARG A 43 -15.71 -12.05 7.25
C ARG A 43 -15.17 -12.48 5.90
N THR A 44 -15.34 -13.73 5.52
CA THR A 44 -14.86 -14.23 4.23
C THR A 44 -15.44 -13.39 3.10
N HIS A 45 -14.54 -12.77 2.32
CA HIS A 45 -14.82 -11.80 1.27
C HIS A 45 -15.69 -10.61 1.72
N GLY A 46 -15.59 -10.21 2.99
CA GLY A 46 -16.38 -9.15 3.60
C GLY A 46 -17.82 -9.52 3.95
N LEU A 47 -18.27 -10.73 3.59
CA LEU A 47 -19.68 -11.12 3.66
C LEU A 47 -19.98 -12.06 4.83
N THR A 48 -19.35 -13.25 4.83
CA THR A 48 -19.73 -14.34 5.73
C THR A 48 -18.89 -14.33 6.99
N ALA A 49 -19.48 -14.04 8.14
CA ALA A 49 -18.77 -14.03 9.41
C ALA A 49 -18.23 -15.42 9.77
N THR A 50 -16.93 -15.46 10.07
CA THR A 50 -16.19 -16.64 10.50
C THR A 50 -15.49 -16.34 11.81
N ARG A 51 -15.46 -17.34 12.70
CA ARG A 51 -14.70 -17.31 13.95
C ARG A 51 -13.80 -18.54 13.97
N GLN A 52 -12.50 -18.33 14.10
CA GLN A 52 -11.51 -19.39 14.24
C GLN A 52 -10.80 -19.22 15.59
N VAL A 53 -10.46 -20.34 16.22
CA VAL A 53 -9.79 -20.36 17.51
C VAL A 53 -8.50 -21.14 17.35
N PHE A 54 -7.42 -20.56 17.86
CA PHE A 54 -6.07 -21.10 17.80
C PHE A 54 -5.53 -21.17 19.22
N GLU A 55 -4.88 -22.29 19.54
CA GLU A 55 -3.99 -22.33 20.69
C GLU A 55 -2.61 -21.88 20.22
N SER A 56 -2.20 -20.67 20.61
CA SER A 56 -0.90 -20.13 20.22
C SER A 56 -0.02 -19.91 21.44
N SER A 57 1.29 -20.03 21.25
CA SER A 57 2.29 -19.55 22.19
C SER A 57 2.78 -18.15 21.80
N LEU A 58 3.15 -17.37 22.80
CA LEU A 58 3.85 -16.10 22.59
C LEU A 58 5.32 -16.40 22.27
N GLN A 59 5.86 -15.77 21.23
CA GLN A 59 7.27 -15.89 20.84
C GLN A 59 7.88 -14.51 20.55
N GLU A 60 9.19 -14.40 20.78
CA GLU A 60 9.98 -13.21 20.49
C GLU A 60 10.90 -13.52 19.29
N ASP A 61 10.75 -12.74 18.22
CA ASP A 61 11.69 -12.71 17.10
C ASP A 61 12.27 -11.29 16.98
N VAL A 62 11.81 -10.50 16.00
CA VAL A 62 12.07 -9.05 15.96
C VAL A 62 11.14 -8.29 16.91
N GLU A 63 9.88 -8.75 17.01
CA GLU A 63 8.87 -8.26 17.93
C GLU A 63 8.13 -9.45 18.58
N TRP A 64 7.38 -9.17 19.64
CA TRP A 64 6.49 -10.16 20.27
C TRP A 64 5.29 -10.49 19.38
N GLN A 65 5.12 -11.77 19.08
CA GLN A 65 4.09 -12.28 18.18
C GLN A 65 3.50 -13.61 18.65
N PHE A 66 2.26 -13.87 18.24
CA PHE A 66 1.67 -15.22 18.25
C PHE A 66 2.00 -15.92 16.94
N GLY A 67 2.17 -17.25 16.99
CA GLY A 67 2.42 -18.10 15.83
C GLY A 67 1.23 -18.99 15.48
N ASP A 68 1.42 -19.87 14.51
CA ASP A 68 0.45 -20.90 14.09
C ASP A 68 -0.95 -20.35 13.74
N VAL A 69 -1.02 -19.08 13.30
CA VAL A 69 -2.25 -18.45 12.83
C VAL A 69 -2.49 -18.85 11.39
N ALA A 70 -3.57 -19.59 11.13
CA ALA A 70 -4.00 -19.89 9.77
C ALA A 70 -4.83 -18.73 9.23
N TRP A 71 -4.18 -17.80 8.51
CA TRP A 71 -4.88 -16.67 7.90
C TRP A 71 -5.90 -17.11 6.83
N PRO A 72 -7.09 -16.48 6.76
CA PRO A 72 -8.07 -16.74 5.71
C PRO A 72 -7.49 -16.46 4.32
N ALA A 73 -7.88 -17.27 3.32
CA ALA A 73 -7.28 -17.24 1.99
C ALA A 73 -7.52 -15.93 1.20
N ASP A 74 -8.52 -15.14 1.59
CA ASP A 74 -8.84 -13.83 1.01
C ASP A 74 -8.14 -12.67 1.75
N VAL A 75 -7.38 -12.95 2.81
CA VAL A 75 -6.50 -11.96 3.45
C VAL A 75 -5.25 -11.76 2.58
N ARG A 76 -4.96 -10.50 2.27
CA ARG A 76 -3.84 -10.07 1.41
C ARG A 76 -2.87 -9.17 2.19
N PRO A 77 -1.62 -9.02 1.73
CA PRO A 77 -0.73 -8.01 2.27
C PRO A 77 -1.38 -6.62 2.24
N GLY A 78 -1.23 -5.90 3.34
CA GLY A 78 -1.83 -4.60 3.58
C GLY A 78 -3.14 -4.65 4.37
N VAL A 79 -3.82 -5.79 4.50
CA VAL A 79 -5.04 -5.89 5.32
C VAL A 79 -4.76 -5.45 6.76
N LEU A 80 -5.61 -4.56 7.28
CA LEU A 80 -5.53 -4.06 8.64
C LEU A 80 -6.21 -5.03 9.60
N VAL A 81 -5.46 -5.43 10.63
CA VAL A 81 -5.95 -6.23 11.74
C VAL A 81 -5.94 -5.42 13.02
N THR A 82 -6.97 -5.63 13.84
CA THR A 82 -7.04 -5.08 15.20
C THR A 82 -6.94 -6.23 16.19
N VAL A 83 -5.86 -6.24 16.96
CA VAL A 83 -5.61 -7.22 18.02
C VAL A 83 -5.98 -6.58 19.34
N SER A 84 -6.85 -7.24 20.10
CA SER A 84 -7.25 -6.77 21.43
C SER A 84 -7.15 -7.86 22.46
N TRP A 85 -6.64 -7.50 23.64
CA TRP A 85 -6.54 -8.41 24.76
C TRP A 85 -7.33 -7.87 25.95
N GLN A 86 -8.00 -8.78 26.65
CA GLN A 86 -8.76 -8.49 27.86
C GLN A 86 -8.32 -9.43 28.97
N SER A 87 -7.63 -8.90 29.98
CA SER A 87 -7.11 -9.70 31.10
C SER A 87 -8.17 -10.52 31.86
N ALA A 88 -9.43 -10.07 31.86
CA ALA A 88 -10.54 -10.75 32.52
C ALA A 88 -11.01 -12.03 31.81
N LYS A 89 -10.90 -12.03 30.47
CA LYS A 89 -11.38 -13.14 29.63
C LYS A 89 -10.28 -14.10 29.25
N ASP A 90 -9.04 -13.61 29.32
CA ASP A 90 -7.85 -14.38 28.95
C ASP A 90 -7.80 -14.78 27.47
N GLU A 91 -8.51 -14.01 26.65
CA GLU A 91 -8.64 -14.21 25.21
C GLU A 91 -7.96 -13.06 24.49
N LEU A 92 -7.23 -13.40 23.42
CA LEU A 92 -6.72 -12.44 22.45
C LEU A 92 -7.60 -12.49 21.20
N VAL A 93 -8.24 -11.38 20.87
CA VAL A 93 -9.15 -11.30 19.72
C VAL A 93 -8.48 -10.50 18.61
N VAL A 94 -8.25 -11.14 17.47
CA VAL A 94 -7.80 -10.56 16.21
C VAL A 94 -9.01 -10.33 15.33
N ARG A 95 -9.17 -9.13 14.77
CA ARG A 95 -10.31 -8.80 13.91
C ARG A 95 -9.89 -8.09 12.63
N THR A 96 -10.48 -8.49 11.51
CA THR A 96 -10.49 -7.71 10.26
C THR A 96 -11.80 -6.93 10.15
N THR A 97 -11.76 -5.71 9.62
CA THR A 97 -12.96 -4.92 9.32
C THR A 97 -13.28 -5.05 7.83
N PRO A 98 -14.49 -5.48 7.43
CA PRO A 98 -14.87 -5.48 6.02
C PRO A 98 -14.94 -4.04 5.48
N LEU A 99 -14.68 -3.87 4.19
CA LEU A 99 -15.03 -2.63 3.48
C LEU A 99 -16.54 -2.58 3.25
N ASP A 100 -17.09 -1.37 3.13
CA ASP A 100 -18.49 -1.18 2.71
C ASP A 100 -18.70 -1.70 1.28
N GLU A 101 -17.75 -1.42 0.38
CA GLU A 101 -17.67 -1.94 -0.98
C GLU A 101 -16.24 -2.48 -1.24
N PRO A 102 -16.09 -3.66 -1.85
CA PRO A 102 -14.78 -4.21 -2.16
C PRO A 102 -14.10 -3.42 -3.26
N VAL A 103 -12.77 -3.37 -3.22
CA VAL A 103 -11.95 -2.61 -4.17
C VAL A 103 -10.87 -3.48 -4.78
N ARG A 104 -10.51 -3.16 -6.02
CA ARG A 104 -9.42 -3.75 -6.78
C ARG A 104 -8.30 -2.74 -6.88
N VAL A 105 -7.12 -3.08 -6.36
CA VAL A 105 -5.91 -2.25 -6.42
C VAL A 105 -4.90 -2.90 -7.35
N ASP A 106 -4.65 -2.28 -8.51
CA ASP A 106 -3.81 -2.82 -9.60
C ASP A 106 -4.12 -4.30 -9.94
N GLY A 107 -5.40 -4.65 -10.00
CA GLY A 107 -5.83 -6.02 -10.32
C GLY A 107 -5.89 -6.99 -9.13
N VAL A 108 -5.63 -6.54 -7.90
CA VAL A 108 -5.75 -7.35 -6.69
C VAL A 108 -6.97 -6.92 -5.88
N ASP A 109 -7.87 -7.87 -5.59
CA ASP A 109 -9.10 -7.60 -4.85
C ASP A 109 -8.86 -7.54 -3.33
N TYR A 110 -9.47 -6.54 -2.70
CA TYR A 110 -9.48 -6.28 -1.27
C TYR A 110 -10.92 -6.16 -0.77
N PHE A 111 -11.26 -6.98 0.23
CA PHE A 111 -12.60 -7.01 0.85
C PHE A 111 -12.63 -6.41 2.26
N HIS A 112 -11.45 -6.03 2.78
CA HIS A 112 -11.25 -5.56 4.16
C HIS A 112 -10.44 -4.28 4.15
N GLU A 113 -10.57 -3.48 5.23
CA GLU A 113 -9.75 -2.30 5.44
C GLU A 113 -8.26 -2.64 5.26
N TYR A 114 -7.51 -1.78 4.56
CA TYR A 114 -6.11 -2.01 4.23
C TYR A 114 -5.27 -0.73 4.37
N ASP A 115 -3.95 -0.88 4.50
CA ASP A 115 -2.98 0.21 4.43
C ASP A 115 -2.41 0.30 3.00
N PRO A 116 -2.75 1.35 2.22
CA PRO A 116 -2.26 1.52 0.85
C PRO A 116 -0.74 1.53 0.73
N ARG A 117 0.00 1.91 1.79
CA ARG A 117 1.46 1.92 1.78
C ARG A 117 2.03 0.52 1.75
N VAL A 118 1.45 -0.38 2.54
CA VAL A 118 1.87 -1.79 2.57
C VAL A 118 1.44 -2.48 1.28
N VAL A 119 0.23 -2.24 0.78
CA VAL A 119 -0.20 -2.73 -0.55
C VAL A 119 0.77 -2.30 -1.64
N THR A 120 1.22 -1.05 -1.60
CA THR A 120 2.19 -0.54 -2.57
C THR A 120 3.54 -1.23 -2.45
N ARG A 121 4.05 -1.38 -1.22
CA ARG A 121 5.33 -2.04 -0.96
C ARG A 121 5.26 -3.52 -1.34
N GLU A 122 4.25 -4.26 -0.92
CA GLU A 122 4.17 -5.72 -1.07
C GLU A 122 3.73 -6.20 -2.45
N PHE A 123 3.44 -5.29 -3.37
CA PHE A 123 3.07 -5.66 -4.72
C PHE A 123 4.20 -6.37 -5.47
N ASP A 124 3.87 -7.55 -6.01
CA ASP A 124 4.74 -8.29 -6.91
C ASP A 124 4.45 -7.91 -8.37
N ALA A 125 5.37 -7.14 -8.96
CA ALA A 125 5.30 -6.77 -10.38
C ALA A 125 5.95 -7.80 -11.32
N GLY A 126 6.41 -8.94 -10.77
CA GLY A 126 7.13 -9.99 -11.49
C GLY A 126 8.56 -9.60 -11.88
N THR A 127 9.24 -10.52 -12.57
CA THR A 127 10.68 -10.41 -12.90
C THR A 127 10.97 -9.77 -14.25
N SER A 128 9.93 -9.33 -14.98
CA SER A 128 10.09 -8.65 -16.27
C SER A 128 10.84 -7.32 -16.12
N ASN A 129 11.38 -6.76 -17.21
CA ASN A 129 12.06 -5.45 -17.13
C ASN A 129 11.12 -4.34 -16.63
N ARG A 130 9.84 -4.37 -17.05
CA ARG A 130 8.79 -3.48 -16.54
C ARG A 130 8.55 -3.71 -15.05
N GLY A 131 8.44 -4.97 -14.65
CA GLY A 131 8.25 -5.40 -13.27
C GLY A 131 9.37 -4.90 -12.36
N GLN A 132 10.62 -5.03 -12.78
CA GLN A 132 11.78 -4.53 -12.02
C GLN A 132 11.78 -3.02 -11.84
N VAL A 133 11.36 -2.24 -12.86
CA VAL A 133 11.23 -0.79 -12.74
C VAL A 133 10.10 -0.41 -11.78
N LEU A 134 8.93 -1.03 -11.90
CA LEU A 134 7.81 -0.81 -10.98
C LEU A 134 8.17 -1.20 -9.55
N HIS A 135 8.83 -2.33 -9.38
CA HIS A 135 9.33 -2.79 -8.09
C HIS A 135 10.27 -1.76 -7.48
N ALA A 136 11.25 -1.23 -8.23
CA ALA A 136 12.13 -0.19 -7.72
C ALA A 136 11.37 1.07 -7.27
N VAL A 137 10.40 1.55 -8.05
CA VAL A 137 9.59 2.73 -7.68
C VAL A 137 8.76 2.47 -6.44
N ARG A 138 8.06 1.33 -6.35
CA ARG A 138 7.15 0.99 -5.25
C ARG A 138 7.86 0.58 -3.96
N LYS A 139 8.91 -0.23 -4.06
CA LYS A 139 9.67 -0.77 -2.90
C LYS A 139 10.78 0.13 -2.40
N LEU A 140 11.33 1.03 -3.22
CA LEU A 140 12.46 1.89 -2.81
C LEU A 140 12.12 3.38 -2.85
N GLY A 141 11.09 3.76 -3.60
CA GLY A 141 10.57 5.11 -3.57
C GLY A 141 10.00 5.50 -2.21
N ARG A 142 9.75 6.81 -2.04
CA ARG A 142 8.92 7.31 -0.96
C ARG A 142 7.47 7.00 -1.30
N VAL A 143 6.79 6.29 -0.41
CA VAL A 143 5.37 5.95 -0.53
C VAL A 143 4.56 6.91 0.35
N PHE A 144 3.47 7.43 -0.19
CA PHE A 144 2.55 8.36 0.48
C PHE A 144 1.34 7.62 1.07
N GLU A 145 0.55 8.31 1.88
CA GLU A 145 -0.61 7.73 2.61
C GLU A 145 -1.66 7.12 1.68
N ASP A 146 -1.78 7.64 0.46
CA ASP A 146 -2.68 7.15 -0.60
C ASP A 146 -2.13 5.94 -1.39
N GLY A 147 -0.92 5.46 -1.06
CA GLY A 147 -0.24 4.40 -1.80
C GLY A 147 0.50 4.88 -3.06
N SER A 148 0.43 6.17 -3.41
CA SER A 148 1.30 6.70 -4.47
C SER A 148 2.78 6.62 -4.06
N ALA A 149 3.69 6.55 -5.02
CA ALA A 149 5.12 6.44 -4.77
C ALA A 149 5.93 7.35 -5.68
N VAL A 150 7.05 7.88 -5.16
CA VAL A 150 8.02 8.66 -5.94
C VAL A 150 9.44 8.18 -5.76
N LEU A 151 10.17 8.13 -6.89
CA LEU A 151 11.59 7.84 -6.93
C LEU A 151 12.30 8.80 -7.90
N PRO A 152 13.46 9.38 -7.55
CA PRO A 152 14.25 10.15 -8.49
C PRO A 152 14.70 9.30 -9.68
N GLU A 153 14.46 9.78 -10.90
CA GLU A 153 14.77 9.02 -12.13
C GLU A 153 16.29 8.74 -12.25
N SER A 154 17.12 9.67 -11.77
CA SER A 154 18.59 9.55 -11.81
C SER A 154 19.13 8.38 -11.00
N GLY A 155 18.42 7.92 -9.96
CA GLY A 155 18.80 6.77 -9.14
C GLY A 155 18.27 5.44 -9.68
N LEU A 156 17.32 5.45 -10.63
CA LEU A 156 16.58 4.26 -11.03
C LEU A 156 17.50 3.12 -11.52
N ALA A 157 18.51 3.44 -12.31
CA ALA A 157 19.43 2.45 -12.86
C ALA A 157 20.23 1.69 -11.78
N ALA A 158 20.51 2.31 -10.64
CA ALA A 158 21.20 1.66 -9.52
C ALA A 158 20.30 0.68 -8.77
N HIS A 159 18.98 0.85 -8.89
CA HIS A 159 17.97 0.06 -8.19
C HIS A 159 17.35 -1.03 -9.06
N CYS A 160 17.41 -0.88 -10.38
CA CYS A 160 16.92 -1.89 -11.31
C CYS A 160 17.98 -2.97 -11.52
N GLY A 161 17.63 -4.24 -11.28
CA GLY A 161 18.49 -5.41 -11.52
C GLY A 161 18.78 -5.74 -12.99
N LEU A 162 18.73 -4.75 -13.89
CA LEU A 162 18.80 -4.92 -15.35
C LEU A 162 20.23 -5.08 -15.92
N GLY A 163 21.24 -5.09 -15.05
CA GLY A 163 22.66 -5.19 -15.44
C GLY A 163 23.29 -3.86 -15.84
N ARG A 164 24.59 -3.89 -16.16
CA ARG A 164 25.40 -2.69 -16.47
C ARG A 164 25.69 -2.55 -17.97
N GLY A 165 26.12 -1.35 -18.38
CA GLY A 165 26.53 -1.05 -19.75
C GLY A 165 25.36 -0.83 -20.70
N ALA A 166 25.68 -0.70 -22.00
CA ALA A 166 24.72 -0.26 -23.02
C ALA A 166 23.45 -1.10 -23.09
N LYS A 167 23.55 -2.42 -22.89
CA LYS A 167 22.38 -3.32 -22.86
C LYS A 167 21.45 -3.00 -21.70
N GLY A 168 21.97 -2.88 -20.47
CA GLY A 168 21.16 -2.55 -19.29
C GLY A 168 20.49 -1.18 -19.43
N THR A 169 21.22 -0.18 -19.92
CA THR A 169 20.67 1.15 -20.23
C THR A 169 19.55 1.09 -21.26
N PHE A 170 19.70 0.29 -22.32
CA PHE A 170 18.66 0.13 -23.34
C PHE A 170 17.40 -0.53 -22.77
N LEU A 171 17.55 -1.62 -22.01
CA LEU A 171 16.41 -2.34 -21.39
C LEU A 171 15.67 -1.44 -20.40
N LEU A 172 16.41 -0.69 -19.59
CA LEU A 172 15.85 0.26 -18.63
C LEU A 172 15.02 1.33 -19.34
N LYS A 173 15.63 1.99 -20.34
CA LYS A 173 14.95 3.04 -21.10
C LYS A 173 13.69 2.52 -21.78
N ASN A 174 13.77 1.37 -22.43
CA ASN A 174 12.63 0.76 -23.10
C ASN A 174 11.48 0.42 -22.13
N ALA A 175 11.80 -0.20 -20.99
CA ALA A 175 10.81 -0.53 -19.97
C ALA A 175 10.17 0.72 -19.36
N LEU A 176 10.97 1.74 -19.04
CA LEU A 176 10.48 3.01 -18.51
C LEU A 176 9.58 3.74 -19.50
N ASP A 177 10.01 3.85 -20.76
CA ASP A 177 9.23 4.51 -21.81
C ASP A 177 7.90 3.78 -22.05
N GLN A 178 7.88 2.45 -21.93
CA GLN A 178 6.65 1.66 -22.01
C GLN A 178 5.71 1.94 -20.82
N LEU A 179 6.22 1.89 -19.59
CA LEU A 179 5.42 2.17 -18.38
C LEU A 179 4.84 3.58 -18.37
N ILE A 180 5.57 4.57 -18.89
CA ILE A 180 5.08 5.94 -19.02
C ILE A 180 4.00 6.04 -20.10
N ARG A 181 4.24 5.42 -21.26
CA ARG A 181 3.25 5.39 -22.35
C ARG A 181 1.94 4.74 -21.92
N GLU A 182 2.03 3.69 -21.12
CA GLU A 182 0.91 2.93 -20.60
C GLU A 182 0.32 3.52 -19.30
N GLY A 183 0.82 4.67 -18.81
CA GLY A 183 0.27 5.38 -17.66
C GLY A 183 0.53 4.75 -16.29
N TYR A 184 1.40 3.75 -16.20
CA TYR A 184 1.82 3.19 -14.92
C TYR A 184 2.74 4.14 -14.15
N LEU A 185 3.55 4.93 -14.88
CA LEU A 185 4.44 5.93 -14.32
C LEU A 185 4.26 7.27 -15.02
N THR A 186 4.50 8.36 -14.30
CA THR A 186 4.54 9.71 -14.86
C THR A 186 5.81 10.41 -14.44
N ARG A 187 6.45 11.15 -15.36
CA ARG A 187 7.54 12.07 -15.01
C ARG A 187 6.97 13.35 -14.43
N VAL A 188 7.38 13.70 -13.22
CA VAL A 188 6.94 14.91 -12.54
C VAL A 188 8.13 15.67 -11.94
N PRO A 189 8.08 17.01 -11.86
CA PRO A 189 9.10 17.77 -11.16
C PRO A 189 8.97 17.56 -9.65
N GLY A 190 10.08 17.25 -8.99
CA GLY A 190 10.18 17.15 -7.54
C GLY A 190 11.50 17.70 -7.02
N SER A 191 11.83 17.36 -5.78
CA SER A 191 13.11 17.73 -5.17
C SER A 191 13.66 16.61 -4.29
N VAL A 192 14.97 16.62 -4.07
CA VAL A 192 15.63 15.77 -3.08
C VAL A 192 16.26 16.64 -2.00
N ASP A 193 16.16 16.19 -0.75
CA ASP A 193 16.85 16.84 0.35
C ASP A 193 18.35 16.50 0.37
N LYS A 194 19.07 16.97 1.40
CA LYS A 194 20.51 16.70 1.57
C LYS A 194 20.84 15.23 1.81
N ALA A 195 19.89 14.44 2.30
CA ALA A 195 20.03 13.00 2.49
C ALA A 195 19.62 12.19 1.24
N GLY A 196 19.15 12.87 0.17
CA GLY A 196 18.66 12.23 -1.04
C GLY A 196 17.20 11.77 -0.95
N TYR A 197 16.47 12.15 0.10
CA TYR A 197 15.08 11.76 0.29
C TYR A 197 14.17 12.54 -0.68
N PRO A 198 13.32 11.86 -1.47
CA PRO A 198 12.51 12.52 -2.49
C PRO A 198 11.28 13.21 -1.91
N SER A 199 10.94 14.34 -2.49
CA SER A 199 9.73 15.11 -2.25
C SER A 199 9.01 15.40 -3.56
N TYR A 200 7.71 15.19 -3.55
CA TYR A 200 6.81 15.60 -4.62
C TYR A 200 5.57 16.22 -3.98
N PRO A 201 5.16 17.44 -4.38
CA PRO A 201 5.85 18.38 -5.26
C PRO A 201 7.22 18.81 -4.73
N ALA A 202 7.97 19.56 -5.55
CA ALA A 202 9.25 20.13 -5.16
C ALA A 202 9.09 21.06 -3.95
N VAL A 203 10.05 20.99 -3.03
CA VAL A 203 10.12 21.82 -1.82
C VAL A 203 11.15 22.93 -2.04
N GLU A 204 10.83 24.15 -1.62
CA GLU A 204 11.74 25.28 -1.71
C GLU A 204 13.04 25.03 -0.95
N GLY A 205 14.17 25.41 -1.54
CA GLY A 205 15.50 25.21 -0.96
C GLY A 205 16.06 23.78 -1.05
N GLN A 206 15.28 22.80 -1.52
CA GLN A 206 15.78 21.47 -1.86
C GLN A 206 16.30 21.42 -3.30
N LYS A 207 17.13 20.41 -3.61
CA LYS A 207 17.70 20.24 -4.95
C LYS A 207 16.61 19.73 -5.91
N PRO A 208 16.30 20.44 -7.03
CA PRO A 208 15.33 19.94 -8.01
C PRO A 208 15.76 18.62 -8.64
N ALA A 209 14.80 17.75 -8.93
CA ALA A 209 15.03 16.48 -9.62
C ALA A 209 13.79 16.03 -10.40
N ASP A 210 14.02 15.33 -11.51
CA ASP A 210 12.97 14.60 -12.22
C ASP A 210 12.58 13.34 -11.44
N MET A 211 11.30 13.22 -11.15
CA MET A 211 10.74 12.12 -10.38
C MET A 211 9.91 11.21 -11.26
N LEU A 212 9.98 9.91 -10.98
CA LEU A 212 9.02 8.93 -11.44
C LEU A 212 7.93 8.81 -10.39
N PHE A 213 6.72 9.18 -10.76
CA PHE A 213 5.52 9.12 -9.94
C PHE A 213 4.68 7.91 -10.34
N TYR A 214 4.36 7.09 -9.35
CA TYR A 214 3.41 5.99 -9.44
C TYR A 214 2.16 6.36 -8.63
N ALA A 215 0.97 6.11 -9.17
CA ALA A 215 -0.31 6.18 -8.45
C ALA A 215 -0.98 4.81 -8.51
N PRO A 216 -1.61 4.29 -7.46
CA PRO A 216 -2.38 3.05 -7.57
C PRO A 216 -3.60 3.23 -8.49
N LEU A 217 -3.93 2.21 -9.28
CA LEU A 217 -5.24 2.11 -9.93
C LEU A 217 -6.19 1.44 -8.94
N VAL A 218 -7.19 2.18 -8.47
CA VAL A 218 -8.20 1.69 -7.53
C VAL A 218 -9.56 1.72 -8.22
N GLU A 219 -10.17 0.54 -8.33
CA GLU A 219 -11.45 0.32 -9.00
C GLU A 219 -12.40 -0.43 -8.04
N PRO A 220 -13.73 -0.34 -8.21
CA PRO A 220 -14.65 -1.25 -7.54
C PRO A 220 -14.33 -2.70 -7.93
N ALA A 221 -14.33 -3.61 -6.96
CA ALA A 221 -14.23 -5.05 -7.23
C ALA A 221 -15.64 -5.67 -7.22
N PRO A 222 -15.88 -6.76 -7.98
CA PRO A 222 -17.09 -7.55 -7.82
C PRO A 222 -17.06 -8.33 -6.50
N TYR A 223 -18.22 -8.62 -5.92
CA TYR A 223 -18.29 -9.63 -4.87
C TYR A 223 -18.10 -11.04 -5.45
N PRO A 224 -17.68 -12.03 -4.64
CA PRO A 224 -17.54 -13.40 -5.11
C PRO A 224 -18.87 -13.96 -5.63
N GLY A 225 -18.85 -14.47 -6.85
CA GLY A 225 -20.03 -15.04 -7.50
C GLY A 225 -20.89 -14.03 -8.27
N GLU A 226 -20.55 -12.74 -8.22
CA GLU A 226 -20.97 -11.80 -9.26
C GLU A 226 -20.08 -12.04 -10.47
N ASP A 227 -20.69 -12.20 -11.65
CA ASP A 227 -19.93 -12.25 -12.88
C ASP A 227 -19.19 -10.92 -13.02
N ASP A 228 -17.85 -10.98 -13.02
CA ASP A 228 -17.03 -9.91 -13.59
C ASP A 228 -17.36 -9.94 -15.08
N ASP A 229 -18.45 -9.25 -15.44
CA ASP A 229 -19.00 -9.19 -16.78
C ASP A 229 -17.82 -8.78 -17.65
N GLY A 230 -17.24 -9.77 -18.35
CA GLY A 230 -15.84 -9.80 -18.77
C GLY A 230 -15.54 -8.80 -19.86
N THR A 231 -15.64 -7.53 -19.50
CA THR A 231 -15.56 -6.40 -20.40
C THR A 231 -14.09 -6.12 -20.66
N ASP A 232 -13.61 -6.83 -21.68
CA ASP A 232 -13.29 -6.16 -22.93
C ASP A 232 -12.40 -4.94 -22.75
N ARG A 233 -11.08 -5.14 -22.54
CA ARG A 233 -10.02 -4.12 -22.62
C ARG A 233 -10.49 -2.72 -22.19
N ARG A 234 -11.17 -2.61 -21.03
CA ARG A 234 -11.72 -1.33 -20.60
C ARG A 234 -10.54 -0.36 -20.49
N GLU A 235 -10.65 0.78 -21.16
CA GLU A 235 -9.73 1.89 -20.99
C GLU A 235 -9.68 2.23 -19.50
N HIS A 236 -8.56 1.90 -18.81
CA HIS A 236 -8.49 2.00 -17.37
C HIS A 236 -8.13 3.43 -16.98
N TRP A 237 -9.04 4.12 -16.31
CA TRP A 237 -8.80 5.49 -15.86
C TRP A 237 -8.41 5.49 -14.39
N VAL A 238 -7.22 5.99 -14.08
CA VAL A 238 -6.88 6.40 -12.71
C VAL A 238 -7.55 7.73 -12.46
N ASN A 239 -8.53 7.77 -11.56
CA ASN A 239 -9.27 8.99 -11.23
C ASN A 239 -8.35 10.08 -10.67
N GLY A 240 -8.76 11.34 -10.85
CA GLY A 240 -8.05 12.45 -10.22
C GLY A 240 -8.35 12.47 -8.73
N PHE A 241 -7.36 12.79 -7.90
CA PHE A 241 -7.56 12.84 -6.46
C PHE A 241 -6.71 13.90 -5.77
N VAL A 242 -7.18 14.32 -4.60
CA VAL A 242 -6.49 15.26 -3.72
C VAL A 242 -5.68 14.48 -2.70
N ARG A 243 -4.44 14.88 -2.49
CA ARG A 243 -3.55 14.24 -1.50
C ARG A 243 -2.81 15.26 -0.65
N LYS A 244 -2.49 14.86 0.57
CA LYS A 244 -1.77 15.69 1.53
C LYS A 244 -0.30 15.84 1.15
N LEU A 245 0.24 17.03 1.36
CA LEU A 245 1.62 17.36 1.09
C LEU A 245 2.53 17.13 2.29
N PRO A 246 3.81 16.83 2.04
CA PRO A 246 4.84 16.90 3.08
C PRO A 246 4.85 18.29 3.75
N PRO A 247 5.27 18.38 5.03
CA PRO A 247 5.49 19.67 5.68
C PRO A 247 6.43 20.57 4.84
N GLY A 248 6.03 21.82 4.62
CA GLY A 248 6.78 22.81 3.84
C GLY A 248 6.70 22.66 2.31
N ALA A 249 5.98 21.66 1.80
CA ALA A 249 5.67 21.57 0.37
C ALA A 249 4.39 22.34 0.03
N HIS A 250 4.36 22.92 -1.16
CA HIS A 250 3.22 23.62 -1.71
C HIS A 250 2.82 23.02 -3.06
N PRO A 251 1.52 23.00 -3.41
CA PRO A 251 1.12 22.59 -4.74
C PRO A 251 1.70 23.57 -5.77
N SER A 252 2.15 23.04 -6.90
CA SER A 252 2.53 23.90 -8.05
C SER A 252 1.29 24.63 -8.60
N GLU A 253 1.50 25.78 -9.24
CA GLU A 253 0.43 26.52 -9.93
C GLU A 253 -0.33 25.62 -10.92
N THR A 254 0.39 24.73 -11.61
CA THR A 254 -0.21 23.73 -12.49
C THR A 254 -1.17 22.80 -11.75
N GLN A 255 -0.81 22.33 -10.55
CA GLN A 255 -1.68 21.45 -9.74
C GLN A 255 -2.89 22.19 -9.18
N VAL A 256 -2.72 23.45 -8.77
CA VAL A 256 -3.85 24.31 -8.36
C VAL A 256 -4.82 24.51 -9.54
N SER A 257 -4.30 24.87 -10.72
CA SER A 257 -5.12 25.05 -11.92
C SER A 257 -5.78 23.76 -12.39
N LEU A 258 -5.12 22.60 -12.25
CA LEU A 258 -5.72 21.31 -12.58
C LEU A 258 -6.86 20.95 -11.62
N HIS A 259 -6.75 21.29 -10.33
CA HIS A 259 -7.82 21.12 -9.36
C HIS A 259 -9.03 21.98 -9.71
N GLU A 260 -8.83 23.27 -9.95
CA GLU A 260 -9.91 24.22 -10.30
C GLU A 260 -10.69 23.83 -11.55
N ARG A 261 -10.07 23.05 -12.45
CA ARG A 261 -10.67 22.59 -13.71
C ARG A 261 -11.31 21.20 -13.61
N ALA A 262 -11.16 20.50 -12.48
CA ALA A 262 -11.72 19.17 -12.31
C ALA A 262 -13.20 19.27 -11.90
N GLU A 263 -14.09 18.69 -12.71
CA GLU A 263 -15.54 18.73 -12.46
C GLU A 263 -15.96 18.00 -11.17
N GLU A 264 -15.12 17.09 -10.68
CA GLU A 264 -15.35 16.25 -9.50
C GLU A 264 -14.86 16.89 -8.19
N THR A 265 -14.25 18.09 -8.22
CA THR A 265 -13.74 18.73 -6.99
C THR A 265 -14.73 19.73 -6.39
N GLU A 266 -14.98 19.60 -5.09
CA GLU A 266 -15.78 20.57 -4.33
C GLU A 266 -14.88 21.63 -3.68
N GLY A 267 -14.95 22.86 -4.19
CA GLY A 267 -14.28 24.02 -3.59
C GLY A 267 -12.79 24.16 -3.92
N PRO A 268 -12.07 25.11 -3.29
CA PRO A 268 -10.65 25.32 -3.54
C PRO A 268 -9.77 24.26 -2.86
N LEU A 269 -8.60 23.99 -3.44
CA LEU A 269 -7.62 23.06 -2.89
C LEU A 269 -7.16 23.52 -1.50
N ALA A 270 -7.36 22.68 -0.48
CA ALA A 270 -7.03 23.00 0.90
C ALA A 270 -5.52 23.26 1.09
N PRO A 271 -5.11 24.17 2.01
CA PRO A 271 -3.70 24.40 2.31
C PRO A 271 -2.97 23.11 2.70
N GLY A 272 -1.81 22.87 2.09
CA GLY A 272 -1.04 21.66 2.33
C GLY A 272 -1.55 20.42 1.57
N TYR A 273 -2.35 20.60 0.52
CA TYR A 273 -2.78 19.53 -0.38
C TYR A 273 -2.33 19.80 -1.83
N THR A 274 -2.29 18.75 -2.65
CA THR A 274 -2.06 18.80 -4.09
C THR A 274 -3.05 17.92 -4.85
N PHE A 275 -3.25 18.23 -6.12
CA PHE A 275 -4.13 17.47 -7.00
C PHE A 275 -3.32 16.63 -7.97
N VAL A 276 -3.63 15.33 -8.01
CA VAL A 276 -3.13 14.38 -9.00
C VAL A 276 -4.16 14.28 -10.10
N LYS A 277 -3.75 14.57 -11.34
CA LYS A 277 -4.65 14.55 -12.49
C LYS A 277 -5.07 13.13 -12.84
N LYS A 278 -6.34 12.99 -13.21
CA LYS A 278 -6.86 11.81 -13.91
C LYS A 278 -5.98 11.45 -15.11
N HIS A 279 -5.58 10.18 -15.22
CA HIS A 279 -4.77 9.69 -16.34
C HIS A 279 -5.17 8.28 -16.75
N HIS A 280 -4.85 7.94 -17.99
CA HIS A 280 -5.23 6.68 -18.60
C HIS A 280 -4.13 5.63 -18.43
N ARG A 281 -4.52 4.39 -18.14
CA ARG A 281 -3.69 3.20 -18.08
C ARG A 281 -4.09 2.21 -19.16
N THR A 282 -3.10 1.68 -19.86
CA THR A 282 -3.32 0.60 -20.85
C THR A 282 -2.77 -0.69 -20.26
N GLY A 283 -3.66 -1.66 -20.03
CA GLY A 283 -3.31 -3.03 -19.62
C GLY A 283 -2.77 -3.86 -20.78
#